data_AF-A0A822BZE5-F1
#
_entry.id   AF-A0A822BZE5-F1
#
_cell.length_a   1.000
_cell.length_b   1.000
_cell.length_c   1.000
_cell.angle_alpha   90.00
_cell.angle_beta   90.00
_cell.angle_gamma   90.00
#
_symmetry.space_group_name_H-M   'P 1'
#
loop_
_entity.id
_entity.type
_entity.pdbx_description
1 polymer ?
#
loop_
_entity_poly.entity_id
_entity_poly.type
_entity_poly.pdbx_seq_one_letter_code
_entity_poly.pdbx_strand_id
1 'polypeptide(L)'
;MQKLINHVRNCNEFTFDTAGEKSIKQLTLIQIQTIPQQLPFFVILVELAHLPPINSLIHLQIKQLFELIFKFRNNIYSWVPLRKKIYPAIVYQWFEWPIKTAVGQINLLSKCTCHKSSPYRPNEP
;
A
#
# COMPACT_ATOMS: atom_id res chain seq x y z
N MET A 1 11.52 9.37 -10.17
CA MET A 1 10.05 9.41 -10.03
C MET A 1 9.29 8.98 -11.29
N GLN A 2 9.59 9.52 -12.48
CA GLN A 2 8.82 9.22 -13.71
C GLN A 2 8.70 7.72 -14.07
N LYS A 3 9.77 6.94 -13.90
CA LYS A 3 9.75 5.48 -14.10
C LYS A 3 8.71 4.78 -13.21
N LEU A 4 8.61 5.16 -11.94
CA LEU A 4 7.64 4.62 -10.99
C LEU A 4 6.21 5.00 -11.38
N ILE A 5 5.98 6.25 -11.76
CA ILE A 5 4.67 6.71 -12.25
C ILE A 5 4.22 5.90 -13.47
N ASN A 6 5.11 5.71 -14.44
CA ASN A 6 4.81 4.93 -15.64
C ASN A 6 4.50 3.46 -15.29
N HIS A 7 5.23 2.87 -14.34
CA HIS A 7 4.96 1.52 -13.85
C HIS A 7 3.57 1.41 -13.21
N VAL A 8 3.26 2.32 -12.27
CA VAL A 8 1.99 2.33 -11.53
C VAL A 8 0.79 2.55 -12.46
N ARG A 9 0.94 3.33 -13.55
CA ARG A 9 -0.13 3.48 -14.57
C ARG A 9 -0.58 2.15 -15.17
N ASN A 10 0.34 1.19 -15.30
CA ASN A 10 0.09 -0.12 -15.88
C ASN A 10 -0.32 -1.16 -14.84
N CYS A 11 -0.41 -0.78 -13.56
CA CYS A 11 -0.84 -1.65 -12.47
C CYS A 11 -2.31 -1.38 -12.12
N ASN A 12 -3.05 -2.44 -11.83
CA ASN A 12 -4.42 -2.36 -11.33
C ASN A 12 -4.58 -2.99 -9.95
N GLU A 13 -3.51 -3.56 -9.38
CA GLU A 13 -3.55 -4.30 -8.13
C GLU A 13 -2.43 -3.83 -7.21
N PHE A 14 -2.78 -3.58 -5.94
CA PHE A 14 -1.88 -3.02 -4.95
C PHE A 14 -2.14 -3.65 -3.59
N THR A 15 -1.10 -3.90 -2.81
CA THR A 15 -1.23 -4.09 -1.36
C THR A 15 -0.91 -2.78 -0.66
N PHE A 16 -1.64 -2.53 0.42
CA PHE A 16 -1.54 -1.33 1.22
C PHE A 16 -1.41 -1.70 2.69
N ASP A 17 -0.36 -1.19 3.32
CA ASP A 17 -0.18 -1.25 4.75
C ASP A 17 0.35 0.07 5.28
N THR A 18 0.26 0.24 6.59
CA THR A 18 0.86 1.37 7.26
C THR A 18 1.54 0.96 8.55
N ALA A 19 2.67 1.60 8.83
CA ALA A 19 3.29 1.59 10.13
C ALA A 19 3.02 2.94 10.81
N GLY A 20 2.76 2.90 12.10
CA GLY A 20 2.55 4.08 12.93
C GLY A 20 3.23 3.90 14.27
N GLU A 21 3.60 5.01 14.89
CA GLU A 21 4.18 4.97 16.23
C GLU A 21 3.06 4.80 17.25
N LYS A 22 3.13 3.71 18.04
CA LYS A 22 2.07 3.35 19.01
C LYS A 22 1.89 4.40 20.10
N SER A 23 2.97 5.10 20.46
CA SER A 23 3.03 6.13 21.51
C SER A 23 2.21 7.37 21.15
N ILE A 24 2.27 7.82 19.91
CA ILE A 24 1.72 9.13 19.48
C ILE A 24 0.47 8.99 18.59
N LYS A 25 0.08 7.75 18.24
CA LYS A 25 -0.99 7.46 17.26
C LYS A 25 -0.80 8.20 15.93
N GLN A 26 0.44 8.55 15.60
CA GLN A 26 0.78 9.23 14.36
C GLN A 26 1.12 8.20 13.31
N LEU A 27 0.50 8.32 12.14
CA LEU A 27 0.88 7.57 10.98
C LEU A 27 2.24 8.08 10.52
N THR A 28 3.23 7.20 10.54
CA THR A 28 4.62 7.57 10.20
C THR A 28 4.97 7.10 8.79
N LEU A 29 4.48 5.93 8.39
CA LEU A 29 4.85 5.31 7.13
C LEU A 29 3.65 4.68 6.43
N ILE A 30 3.52 4.96 5.14
CA ILE A 30 2.65 4.23 4.23
C ILE A 30 3.52 3.31 3.38
N GLN A 31 3.14 2.04 3.28
CA GLN A 31 3.76 1.06 2.40
C GLN A 31 2.74 0.63 1.34
N ILE A 32 3.13 0.75 0.08
CA ILE A 32 2.33 0.31 -1.07
C ILE A 32 3.18 -0.62 -1.90
N GLN A 33 2.71 -1.84 -2.16
CA GLN A 33 3.38 -2.74 -3.08
C GLN A 33 2.51 -2.95 -4.32
N THR A 34 3.11 -2.82 -5.49
CA THR A 34 2.43 -3.06 -6.77
C THR A 34 2.35 -4.56 -7.05
N ILE A 35 1.23 -5.02 -7.60
CA ILE A 35 1.07 -6.37 -8.13
C ILE A 35 0.85 -6.24 -9.65
N PRO A 36 1.92 -6.13 -10.45
CA PRO A 36 1.78 -6.04 -11.90
C PRO A 36 1.54 -7.42 -12.53
N GLN A 37 1.00 -7.44 -13.74
CA GLN A 37 0.90 -8.67 -14.54
C GLN A 37 2.27 -9.19 -15.00
N GLN A 38 3.27 -8.30 -15.08
CA GLN A 38 4.63 -8.59 -15.51
C GLN A 38 5.62 -7.90 -14.57
N LEU A 39 6.77 -8.55 -14.33
CA LEU A 39 7.83 -7.99 -13.49
C LEU A 39 8.41 -6.69 -14.11
N PRO A 40 8.94 -5.78 -13.27
CA PRO A 40 9.20 -5.92 -11.83
C PRO A 40 8.03 -5.45 -10.94
N PHE A 41 7.94 -5.96 -9.71
CA PHE A 41 7.12 -5.32 -8.68
C PHE A 41 7.92 -4.25 -7.93
N PHE A 42 7.25 -3.20 -7.45
CA PHE A 42 7.85 -2.17 -6.61
C PHE A 42 7.20 -2.16 -5.22
N VAL A 43 8.03 -1.86 -4.22
CA VAL A 43 7.59 -1.46 -2.88
C VAL A 43 7.86 0.03 -2.74
N ILE A 44 6.81 0.79 -2.47
CA ILE A 44 6.81 2.24 -2.32
C ILE A 44 6.63 2.54 -0.84
N LEU A 45 7.59 3.26 -0.28
CA LEU A 45 7.58 3.69 1.12
C LEU A 45 7.41 5.21 1.15
N VAL A 46 6.41 5.69 1.88
CA VAL A 46 6.10 7.11 1.99
C VAL A 46 6.07 7.49 3.46
N GLU A 47 7.11 8.19 3.89
CA GLU A 47 7.24 8.68 5.25
C GLU A 47 6.54 10.04 5.39
N LEU A 48 5.59 10.11 6.32
CA LEU A 48 4.72 11.28 6.47
C LEU A 48 5.38 12.42 7.27
N ALA A 49 6.37 12.11 8.09
CA ALA A 49 7.09 13.10 8.90
C ALA A 49 8.03 13.99 8.05
N HIS A 50 8.45 13.50 6.89
CA HIS A 50 9.47 14.14 6.05
C HIS A 50 8.94 14.48 4.66
N LEU A 51 7.67 14.88 4.59
CA LEU A 51 7.05 15.24 3.33
C LEU A 51 7.66 16.51 2.74
N PRO A 52 7.86 16.55 1.42
CA PRO A 52 8.33 17.75 0.77
C PRO A 52 7.25 18.85 0.83
N PRO A 53 7.64 20.14 0.73
CA PRO A 53 6.71 21.26 0.76
C PRO A 53 5.59 21.10 -0.28
N ILE A 54 4.37 21.53 0.07
CA ILE A 54 3.15 21.37 -0.76
C ILE A 54 3.34 21.89 -2.20
N ASN A 55 4.07 22.99 -2.35
CA ASN A 55 4.29 23.64 -3.65
C ASN A 55 5.48 23.06 -4.43
N SER A 56 6.14 22.02 -3.92
CA SER A 56 7.29 21.41 -4.58
C SER A 56 6.84 20.46 -5.70
N LEU A 57 7.66 20.33 -6.75
CA LEU A 57 7.44 19.37 -7.82
C LEU A 57 7.35 17.93 -7.30
N ILE A 58 8.14 17.58 -6.27
CA ILE A 58 8.12 16.24 -5.68
C ILE A 58 6.78 15.97 -5.01
N HIS A 59 6.21 16.94 -4.30
CA HIS A 59 4.89 16.81 -3.69
C HIS A 59 3.80 16.57 -4.75
N LEU A 60 3.83 17.32 -5.87
CA LEU A 60 2.90 17.12 -6.98
C LEU A 60 3.03 15.72 -7.60
N GLN A 61 4.25 15.19 -7.72
CA GLN A 61 4.48 13.83 -8.22
C GLN A 61 3.98 12.75 -7.24
N ILE A 62 4.13 12.97 -5.93
CA ILE A 62 3.56 12.08 -4.90
C ILE A 62 2.03 12.11 -5.00
N LYS A 63 1.42 13.29 -5.11
CA LYS A 63 -0.03 13.41 -5.31
C LYS A 63 -0.49 12.63 -6.56
N GLN A 64 0.16 12.84 -7.71
CA GLN A 64 -0.15 12.10 -8.93
C GLN A 64 0.01 10.58 -8.76
N LEU A 65 1.04 10.14 -8.04
CA LEU A 65 1.25 8.72 -7.73
C LEU A 65 0.08 8.15 -6.92
N PHE A 66 -0.36 8.85 -5.88
CA PHE A 66 -1.50 8.44 -5.07
C PHE A 66 -2.79 8.43 -5.90
N GLU A 67 -3.09 9.47 -6.68
CA GLU A 67 -4.26 9.49 -7.59
C GLU A 67 -4.30 8.29 -8.55
N LEU A 68 -3.13 7.85 -9.05
CA LEU A 68 -3.04 6.69 -9.93
C LEU A 68 -3.28 5.35 -9.21
N ILE A 69 -2.87 5.24 -7.93
CA ILE A 69 -3.06 4.05 -7.09
C ILE A 69 -4.51 3.98 -6.59
N PHE A 70 -5.07 5.11 -6.22
CA PHE A 70 -6.33 5.26 -5.51
C PHE A 70 -7.51 5.60 -6.45
N LYS A 71 -7.50 5.09 -7.69
CA LYS A 71 -8.61 5.25 -8.65
C LYS A 71 -9.59 4.08 -8.61
N PHE A 72 -10.84 4.34 -8.99
CA PHE A 72 -11.96 3.38 -8.92
C PHE A 72 -11.72 2.00 -9.58
N ARG A 73 -10.87 1.94 -10.61
CA ARG A 73 -10.58 0.69 -11.35
C ARG A 73 -9.50 -0.18 -10.71
N ASN A 74 -8.84 0.30 -9.67
CA ASN A 74 -7.78 -0.46 -9.00
C ASN A 74 -8.34 -1.28 -7.84
N ASN A 75 -7.75 -2.46 -7.64
CA ASN A 75 -7.96 -3.29 -6.47
C ASN A 75 -6.87 -2.99 -5.45
N ILE A 76 -7.28 -2.59 -4.25
CA ILE A 76 -6.38 -2.31 -3.14
C ILE A 76 -6.66 -3.31 -2.02
N TYR A 77 -5.67 -4.15 -1.75
CA TYR A 77 -5.71 -5.16 -0.70
C TYR A 77 -5.08 -4.61 0.57
N SER A 78 -5.74 -4.79 1.71
CA SER A 78 -5.22 -4.39 3.02
C SER A 78 -5.66 -5.38 4.09
N TRP A 79 -4.82 -5.57 5.11
CA TRP A 79 -5.11 -6.50 6.21
C TRP A 79 -6.18 -5.99 7.17
N VAL A 80 -6.39 -4.68 7.19
CA VAL A 80 -7.40 -4.03 8.03
C VAL A 80 -8.19 -3.03 7.18
N PRO A 81 -9.41 -2.64 7.60
CA PRO A 81 -10.21 -1.68 6.84
C PRO A 81 -9.43 -0.41 6.49
N LEU A 82 -9.28 -0.17 5.20
CA LEU A 82 -8.46 0.90 4.62
C LEU A 82 -8.79 2.28 5.21
N ARG A 83 -10.07 2.56 5.45
CA ARG A 83 -10.56 3.81 6.05
C ARG A 83 -9.88 4.15 7.38
N LYS A 84 -9.53 3.14 8.20
CA LYS A 84 -8.84 3.36 9.49
C LYS A 84 -7.36 3.68 9.32
N LYS A 85 -6.76 3.27 8.20
CA LYS A 85 -5.32 3.39 7.92
C LYS A 85 -4.96 4.67 7.16
N ILE A 86 -5.84 5.15 6.27
CA ILE A 86 -5.53 6.29 5.38
C ILE A 86 -6.11 7.62 5.87
N TYR A 87 -6.80 7.66 7.03
CA TYR A 87 -7.36 8.92 7.55
C TYR A 87 -6.36 10.10 7.53
N PRO A 88 -5.08 9.92 7.90
CA PRO A 88 -4.11 11.03 7.81
C PRO A 88 -3.76 11.44 6.37
N ALA A 89 -3.72 10.52 5.41
CA ALA A 89 -3.45 10.86 4.00
C ALA A 89 -4.65 11.57 3.33
N ILE A 90 -5.88 11.33 3.81
CA ILE A 90 -7.07 12.10 3.42
C ILE A 90 -6.94 13.56 3.90
N VAL A 91 -6.41 13.80 5.11
CA VAL A 91 -6.18 15.16 5.63
C VAL A 91 -5.23 15.96 4.74
N TYR A 92 -4.24 15.30 4.11
CA TYR A 92 -3.33 15.95 3.15
C TYR A 92 -3.89 16.10 1.73
N GLN A 93 -5.17 15.73 1.48
CA GLN A 93 -5.84 15.86 0.17
C GLN A 93 -5.07 15.20 -0.99
N TRP A 94 -4.38 14.09 -0.73
CA TRP A 94 -3.58 13.40 -1.74
C TRP A 94 -4.41 12.64 -2.78
N PHE A 95 -5.68 12.38 -2.48
CA PHE A 95 -6.64 11.79 -3.40
C PHE A 95 -8.06 12.04 -2.87
N GLU A 96 -9.06 11.85 -3.72
CA GLU A 96 -10.47 11.96 -3.34
C GLU A 96 -11.03 10.61 -2.88
N TRP A 97 -11.78 10.62 -1.78
CA TRP A 97 -12.51 9.47 -1.23
C TRP A 97 -14.00 9.63 -1.55
N PRO A 98 -14.78 8.57 -1.88
CA PRO A 98 -14.52 7.14 -1.68
C PRO A 98 -13.84 6.40 -2.83
N ILE A 99 -13.13 5.34 -2.48
CA ILE A 99 -12.51 4.38 -3.41
C ILE A 99 -13.17 3.02 -3.19
N LYS A 100 -13.40 2.25 -4.26
CA LYS A 100 -13.80 0.86 -4.13
C LYS A 100 -12.69 0.09 -3.41
N THR A 101 -13.01 -0.44 -2.24
CA THR A 101 -12.10 -1.31 -1.49
C THR A 101 -12.61 -2.74 -1.59
N ALA A 102 -11.80 -3.64 -2.12
CA ALA A 102 -11.99 -5.06 -1.88
C ALA A 102 -11.43 -5.31 -0.48
N VAL A 103 -12.30 -5.42 0.53
CA VAL A 103 -11.85 -5.95 1.82
C VAL A 103 -11.36 -7.35 1.53
N GLY A 104 -10.06 -7.58 1.70
CA GLY A 104 -9.51 -8.91 1.63
C GLY A 104 -10.06 -9.74 2.79
N GLN A 105 -11.24 -10.34 2.63
CA GLN A 105 -11.42 -11.69 3.16
C GLN A 105 -10.57 -12.60 2.28
N ILE A 106 -9.25 -12.48 2.38
CA ILE A 106 -8.41 -13.55 1.92
C ILE A 106 -8.62 -14.64 2.97
N ASN A 107 -9.44 -15.64 2.63
CA ASN A 107 -9.33 -16.97 3.22
C ASN A 107 -7.92 -17.49 2.87
N LEU A 108 -6.89 -16.97 3.53
CA LEU A 108 -5.51 -17.48 3.45
C LEU A 108 -5.42 -18.89 4.01
N LEU A 109 -6.46 -19.35 4.70
CA LEU A 109 -6.59 -20.74 5.15
C LEU A 109 -7.11 -21.70 4.07
N SER A 110 -7.70 -21.25 2.95
CA SER A 110 -8.25 -22.18 1.94
C SER A 110 -7.35 -22.40 0.72
N LYS A 111 -6.18 -21.74 0.64
CA LYS A 111 -5.19 -21.95 -0.44
C LYS A 111 -3.77 -22.25 0.03
N CYS A 112 -3.51 -22.25 1.34
CA CYS A 112 -2.37 -22.99 1.87
C CYS A 112 -2.77 -24.47 1.96
N THR A 113 -2.71 -25.20 0.85
CA THR A 113 -2.44 -26.64 0.95
C THR A 113 -1.06 -26.74 1.57
N CYS A 114 -1.03 -26.92 2.89
CA CYS A 114 0.13 -27.42 3.59
C CYS A 114 0.55 -28.68 2.80
N HIS A 115 1.65 -28.61 2.07
CA HIS A 115 2.38 -29.82 1.75
C HIS A 115 2.75 -30.41 3.12
N LYS A 116 2.00 -31.41 3.56
CA LYS A 116 2.20 -32.20 4.79
C LYS A 116 3.50 -33.02 4.74
N SER A 117 4.56 -32.46 4.20
CA SER A 117 5.85 -33.11 4.01
C SER A 117 6.97 -32.05 3.98
N SER A 118 7.15 -31.34 5.09
CA SER A 118 8.41 -30.67 5.38
C SER A 118 8.93 -31.20 6.72
N PRO A 119 10.10 -31.88 6.78
CA PRO A 119 10.62 -32.48 8.01
C PRO A 119 11.37 -31.47 8.89
N TYR A 120 11.30 -30.17 8.62
CA TYR A 120 12.09 -29.18 9.35
C TYR A 120 11.35 -28.65 10.58
N ARG A 121 11.73 -29.15 11.76
CA ARG A 121 11.52 -28.44 13.04
C ARG A 121 12.81 -27.67 13.36
N PRO A 122 12.82 -26.32 13.30
CA PRO A 122 13.93 -25.58 13.86
C PRO A 122 13.85 -25.70 15.38
N ASN A 123 14.92 -26.20 15.98
CA ASN A 123 15.05 -26.37 17.42
C ASN A 123 14.86 -25.03 18.14
N GLU A 124 13.99 -25.03 19.15
CA GLU A 124 13.90 -24.01 20.19
C GLU A 124 15.20 -24.05 21.03
N PRO A 125 15.82 -22.89 21.27
CA PRO A 125 16.42 -22.57 22.56
C PRO A 125 15.59 -21.55 23.33
#